data_AF-A0A842T838-F1
#
_entry.id   AF-A0A842T838-F1
#
_cell.length_a   1.000
_cell.length_b   1.000
_cell.length_c   1.000
_cell.angle_alpha   90.00
_cell.angle_beta   90.00
_cell.angle_gamma   90.00
#
_symmetry.space_group_name_H-M   'P 1'
#
loop_
_entity.id
_entity.type
_entity.pdbx_description
1 polymer ?
#
loop_
_entity_poly.entity_id
_entity_poly.type
_entity_poly.pdbx_seq_one_letter_code
_entity_poly.pdbx_strand_id
1 'polypeptide(L)'
;MKQERLFIIKLSLIINWFILFYMIPNTFFSLGNGFFSSLYNLIGLLLFGISIILIHTAKNFTFIIPLGIISTIIFISTVFHGLIVFLPSAPLDIIIHNNYYIKIPTTLIPITAMIIVYSFLIALKFNEKNIDLLEVRKCILELGTKFTRLSIEEISEVTGLDRYNIENLVVEMVKNKDIYAKYFKSTKMVAFDQQSNIEEIHHLMQIYDDWGD
;
A
#
# COMPACT_ATOMS: atom_id res chain seq x y z
N MET A 1 -0.14 -10.90 -11.11
CA MET A 1 0.77 -9.82 -10.63
C MET A 1 1.26 -8.81 -11.67
N LYS A 2 2.11 -9.16 -12.67
CA LYS A 2 2.70 -8.14 -13.58
C LYS A 2 1.65 -7.37 -14.42
N GLN A 3 0.60 -8.06 -14.89
CA GLN A 3 -0.49 -7.45 -15.66
C GLN A 3 -1.42 -6.60 -14.78
N GLU A 4 -1.69 -7.00 -13.54
CA GLU A 4 -2.51 -6.23 -12.61
C GLU A 4 -1.83 -4.92 -12.21
N ARG A 5 -0.51 -4.94 -11.94
CA ARG A 5 0.28 -3.72 -11.71
C ARG A 5 0.20 -2.74 -12.89
N LEU A 6 0.27 -3.26 -14.12
CA LEU A 6 0.19 -2.43 -15.33
C LEU A 6 -1.21 -1.82 -15.53
N PHE A 7 -2.27 -2.58 -15.22
CA PHE A 7 -3.65 -2.09 -15.28
C PHE A 7 -3.90 -0.97 -14.24
N ILE A 8 -3.38 -1.13 -13.03
CA ILE A 8 -3.51 -0.16 -11.94
C ILE A 8 -2.78 1.15 -12.27
N ILE A 9 -1.58 1.07 -12.86
CA ILE A 9 -0.83 2.26 -13.30
C ILE A 9 -1.61 3.01 -14.39
N LYS A 10 -2.20 2.28 -15.35
CA LYS A 10 -3.02 2.90 -16.40
C LYS A 10 -4.27 3.57 -15.81
N LEU A 11 -4.93 2.93 -14.85
CA LEU A 11 -6.13 3.46 -14.22
C LEU A 11 -5.85 4.72 -13.37
N SER A 12 -4.75 4.72 -12.60
CA SER A 12 -4.38 5.91 -11.82
C SER A 12 -3.97 7.08 -12.71
N LEU A 13 -3.27 6.81 -13.84
CA LEU A 13 -2.95 7.83 -14.83
C LEU A 13 -4.20 8.43 -15.48
N ILE A 14 -5.21 7.61 -15.80
CA ILE A 14 -6.47 8.07 -16.39
C ILE A 14 -7.26 8.95 -15.40
N ILE A 15 -7.40 8.51 -14.14
CA ILE A 15 -8.09 9.28 -13.10
C ILE A 15 -7.38 10.60 -12.84
N ASN A 16 -6.05 10.59 -12.80
CA ASN A 16 -5.25 11.80 -12.59
C ASN A 16 -5.31 12.76 -13.79
N TRP A 17 -5.37 12.24 -15.02
CA TRP A 17 -5.62 13.05 -16.21
C TRP A 17 -6.97 13.77 -16.12
N PHE A 18 -8.01 13.08 -15.63
CA PHE A 18 -9.32 13.66 -15.40
C PHE A 18 -9.29 14.78 -14.34
N ILE A 19 -8.54 14.58 -13.24
CA ILE A 19 -8.37 15.60 -12.18
C ILE A 19 -7.62 16.82 -12.73
N LEU A 20 -6.51 16.62 -13.44
CA LEU A 20 -5.75 17.69 -14.11
C LEU A 20 -6.63 18.48 -15.08
N PHE A 21 -7.38 17.78 -15.92
CA PHE A 21 -8.27 18.39 -16.91
C PHE A 21 -9.40 19.21 -16.27
N TYR A 22 -9.90 18.78 -15.10
CA TYR A 22 -10.90 19.52 -14.34
C TYR A 22 -10.33 20.70 -13.55
N MET A 23 -9.07 20.61 -13.10
CA MET A 23 -8.44 21.66 -12.29
C MET A 23 -7.85 22.81 -13.10
N ILE A 24 -7.30 22.55 -14.29
CA ILE A 24 -6.68 23.58 -15.15
C ILE A 24 -7.67 24.72 -15.48
N PRO A 25 -8.91 24.47 -15.93
CA PRO A 25 -9.85 25.54 -16.22
C PRO A 25 -10.20 26.39 -14.99
N ASN A 26 -10.31 25.75 -13.82
CA ASN A 26 -10.68 26.42 -12.57
C ASN A 26 -9.55 27.31 -12.01
N THR A 27 -8.28 26.92 -12.18
CA THR A 27 -7.13 27.76 -11.80
C THR A 27 -6.94 28.94 -12.74
N PHE A 28 -7.22 28.77 -14.04
CA PHE A 28 -7.20 29.89 -14.98
C PHE A 28 -8.36 30.88 -14.72
N PHE A 29 -9.53 30.39 -14.28
CA PHE A 29 -10.64 31.25 -13.90
C PHE A 29 -10.38 32.05 -12.60
N SER A 30 -9.50 31.56 -11.70
CA SER A 30 -9.15 32.25 -10.45
C SER A 30 -8.07 33.33 -10.61
N LEU A 31 -7.40 33.44 -11.76
CA LEU A 31 -6.39 34.48 -12.01
C LEU A 31 -6.95 35.91 -11.87
N GLY A 32 -8.27 36.08 -12.00
CA GLY A 32 -8.94 37.34 -11.71
C GLY A 32 -9.06 37.70 -10.22
N ASN A 33 -8.86 36.74 -9.30
CA ASN A 33 -9.14 36.88 -7.86
C ASN A 33 -7.87 36.94 -6.97
N GLY A 34 -6.67 37.05 -7.55
CA GLY A 34 -5.43 37.30 -6.82
C GLY A 34 -4.30 36.31 -7.14
N PHE A 35 -3.11 36.87 -7.39
CA PHE A 35 -1.89 36.15 -7.78
C PHE A 35 -1.50 35.03 -6.79
N PHE A 36 -1.60 35.29 -5.49
CA PHE A 36 -1.20 34.33 -4.46
C PHE A 36 -2.09 33.08 -4.42
N SER A 37 -3.41 33.22 -4.53
CA SER A 37 -4.34 32.07 -4.59
C SER A 37 -4.02 31.14 -5.76
N SER A 38 -3.72 31.73 -6.92
CA SER A 38 -3.38 31.00 -8.14
C SER A 38 -2.04 30.25 -8.00
N LEU A 39 -1.06 30.87 -7.33
CA LEU A 39 0.25 30.26 -7.05
C LEU A 39 0.13 29.07 -6.10
N TYR A 40 -0.67 29.17 -5.03
CA TYR A 40 -0.89 28.07 -4.09
C TYR A 40 -1.54 26.86 -4.76
N ASN A 41 -2.55 27.08 -5.60
CA ASN A 41 -3.20 26.00 -6.36
C ASN A 41 -2.22 25.31 -7.31
N LEU A 42 -1.38 26.08 -8.01
CA LEU A 42 -0.36 25.54 -8.92
C LEU A 42 0.67 24.70 -8.15
N ILE A 43 1.14 25.17 -6.99
CA ILE A 43 2.07 24.43 -6.14
C ILE A 43 1.44 23.11 -5.66
N GLY A 44 0.17 23.13 -5.23
CA GLY A 44 -0.55 21.92 -4.82
C GLY A 44 -0.65 20.89 -5.96
N LEU A 45 -0.93 21.36 -7.17
CA LEU A 45 -1.02 20.53 -8.38
C LEU A 45 0.33 19.93 -8.78
N LEU A 46 1.40 20.72 -8.70
CA LEU A 46 2.77 20.24 -8.94
C LEU A 46 3.21 19.21 -7.90
N LEU A 47 2.95 19.46 -6.61
CA LEU A 47 3.25 18.50 -5.55
C LEU A 47 2.48 17.20 -5.72
N PHE A 48 1.22 17.27 -6.14
CA PHE A 48 0.42 16.09 -6.44
C PHE A 48 1.00 15.31 -7.63
N GLY A 49 1.31 15.99 -8.74
CA GLY A 49 1.96 15.38 -9.90
C GLY A 49 3.28 14.70 -9.55
N ILE A 50 4.12 15.35 -8.75
CA ILE A 50 5.39 14.80 -8.24
C ILE A 50 5.13 13.56 -7.37
N SER A 51 4.12 13.59 -6.49
CA SER A 51 3.78 12.44 -5.65
C SER A 51 3.44 11.21 -6.48
N ILE A 52 2.75 11.37 -7.60
CA ILE A 52 2.39 10.29 -8.53
C ILE A 52 3.61 9.75 -9.26
N ILE A 53 4.49 10.63 -9.76
CA ILE A 53 5.74 10.20 -10.42
C ILE A 53 6.60 9.41 -9.43
N LEU A 54 6.64 9.84 -8.17
CA LEU A 54 7.35 9.12 -7.12
C LEU A 54 6.69 7.77 -6.81
N ILE A 55 5.35 7.69 -6.72
CA ILE A 55 4.61 6.40 -6.62
C ILE A 55 5.02 5.45 -7.76
N HIS A 56 5.16 5.97 -8.98
CA HIS A 56 5.46 5.17 -10.16
C HIS A 56 6.92 4.69 -10.20
N THR A 57 7.86 5.54 -9.78
CA THR A 57 9.31 5.28 -9.93
C THR A 57 9.94 4.64 -8.70
N ALA A 58 9.38 4.83 -7.51
CA ALA A 58 10.00 4.38 -6.27
C ALA A 58 9.60 2.94 -5.92
N LYS A 59 10.62 2.07 -5.83
CA LYS A 59 10.49 0.74 -5.21
C LYS A 59 10.12 0.82 -3.71
N ASN A 60 10.46 1.92 -3.04
CA ASN A 60 10.27 2.10 -1.59
C ASN A 60 9.19 3.14 -1.29
N PHE A 61 8.00 2.64 -0.95
CA PHE A 61 6.81 3.43 -0.62
C PHE A 61 6.88 4.20 0.71
N THR A 62 7.94 4.04 1.51
CA THR A 62 8.05 4.59 2.86
C THR A 62 8.05 6.12 2.88
N PHE A 63 8.64 6.77 1.87
CA PHE A 63 8.70 8.24 1.76
C PHE A 63 7.52 8.85 1.01
N ILE A 64 6.81 8.04 0.23
CA ILE A 64 5.75 8.48 -0.67
C ILE A 64 4.46 8.76 0.10
N ILE A 65 4.13 7.89 1.06
CA ILE A 65 2.92 8.00 1.87
C ILE A 65 2.88 9.32 2.65
N PRO A 66 3.95 9.72 3.40
CA PRO A 66 4.00 11.00 4.08
C PRO A 66 3.86 12.19 3.13
N LEU A 67 4.50 12.14 1.95
CA LEU A 67 4.47 13.23 0.98
C LEU A 67 3.06 13.49 0.44
N GLY A 68 2.31 12.43 0.09
CA GLY A 68 0.92 12.58 -0.36
C GLY A 68 -0.03 13.01 0.76
N ILE A 69 0.21 12.60 2.01
CA ILE A 69 -0.54 13.11 3.17
C ILE A 69 -0.31 14.62 3.33
N ILE A 70 0.95 15.07 3.30
CA ILE A 70 1.30 16.50 3.39
C ILE A 70 0.64 17.29 2.27
N SER A 71 0.70 16.80 1.02
CA SER A 71 0.05 17.43 -0.13
C SER A 71 -1.47 17.55 0.07
N THR A 72 -2.11 16.50 0.58
CA THR A 72 -3.55 16.49 0.88
C THR A 72 -3.90 17.50 1.97
N ILE A 73 -3.10 17.60 3.03
CA ILE A 73 -3.30 18.56 4.13
C ILE A 73 -3.18 20.00 3.61
N ILE A 74 -2.15 20.30 2.81
CA ILE A 74 -1.96 21.63 2.20
C ILE A 74 -3.18 21.96 1.34
N PHE A 75 -3.64 21.02 0.51
CA PHE A 75 -4.80 21.23 -0.35
C PHE A 75 -6.08 21.52 0.46
N ILE A 76 -6.39 20.69 1.46
CA ILE A 76 -7.55 20.88 2.35
C ILE A 76 -7.46 22.24 3.05
N SER A 77 -6.30 22.61 3.59
CA SER A 77 -6.08 23.89 4.25
C SER A 77 -6.36 25.07 3.30
N THR A 78 -5.95 24.96 2.04
CA THR A 78 -6.18 26.00 1.02
C THR A 78 -7.68 26.16 0.72
N VAL A 79 -8.39 25.04 0.55
CA VAL A 79 -9.85 25.05 0.34
C VAL A 79 -10.58 25.61 1.56
N PHE A 80 -10.17 25.21 2.77
CA PHE A 80 -10.80 25.64 4.01
C PHE A 80 -10.54 27.12 4.30
N HIS A 81 -9.32 27.61 4.05
CA HIS A 81 -9.00 29.03 4.14
C HIS A 81 -9.84 29.85 3.16
N GLY A 82 -10.01 29.36 1.92
CA GLY A 82 -10.93 29.95 0.94
C GLY A 82 -12.36 30.04 1.44
N LEU A 83 -12.87 29.01 2.13
CA LEU A 83 -14.20 29.04 2.74
C LEU A 83 -14.28 30.03 3.92
N ILE A 84 -13.31 30.01 4.84
CA ILE A 84 -13.31 30.87 6.04
C ILE A 84 -13.22 32.35 5.68
N VAL A 85 -12.36 32.73 4.73
CA VAL A 85 -12.19 34.14 4.35
C VAL A 85 -13.44 34.66 3.63
N PHE A 86 -14.14 33.78 2.91
CA PHE A 86 -15.26 34.15 2.04
C PHE A 86 -16.63 34.15 2.74
N LEU A 87 -16.85 33.28 3.73
CA LEU A 87 -18.15 33.16 4.42
C LEU A 87 -18.58 34.38 5.28
N PRO A 88 -17.71 35.05 6.06
CA PRO A 88 -18.15 36.05 7.03
C PRO A 88 -18.30 37.47 6.47
N SER A 89 -17.90 37.71 5.21
CA SER A 89 -17.84 39.07 4.64
C SER A 89 -18.91 39.37 3.57
N ALA A 90 -19.63 38.36 3.08
CA ALA A 90 -20.67 38.54 2.07
C ALA A 90 -22.09 38.42 2.69
N PRO A 91 -22.98 39.39 2.47
CA PRO A 91 -24.38 39.25 2.87
C PRO A 91 -25.06 38.10 2.09
N LEU A 92 -26.05 37.46 2.74
CA LEU A 92 -26.64 36.17 2.33
C LEU A 92 -27.27 36.21 0.92
N ASP A 93 -27.79 37.37 0.52
CA ASP A 93 -28.36 37.67 -0.79
C ASP A 93 -27.33 37.56 -1.92
N ILE A 94 -26.10 38.03 -1.71
CA ILE A 94 -24.99 37.91 -2.67
C ILE A 94 -24.55 36.45 -2.81
N ILE A 95 -24.58 35.68 -1.72
CA ILE A 95 -24.22 34.25 -1.72
C ILE A 95 -25.20 33.44 -2.58
N ILE A 96 -26.50 33.74 -2.47
CA ILE A 96 -27.55 33.06 -3.24
C ILE A 96 -27.50 33.49 -4.71
N HIS A 97 -27.30 34.78 -5.01
CA HIS A 97 -27.34 35.29 -6.38
C HIS A 97 -26.15 34.83 -7.24
N ASN A 98 -24.98 34.59 -6.63
CA ASN A 98 -23.76 34.19 -7.34
C ASN A 98 -23.55 32.66 -7.45
N ASN A 99 -24.58 31.83 -7.23
CA ASN A 99 -24.52 30.37 -7.35
C ASN A 99 -23.42 29.70 -6.48
N TYR A 100 -23.08 30.28 -5.32
CA TYR A 100 -22.04 29.73 -4.44
C TYR A 100 -22.38 28.34 -3.88
N TYR A 101 -23.68 28.02 -3.74
CA TYR A 101 -24.16 26.69 -3.38
C TYR A 101 -23.73 25.59 -4.37
N ILE A 102 -23.47 25.93 -5.63
CA ILE A 102 -23.01 24.98 -6.66
C ILE A 102 -21.48 24.81 -6.59
N LYS A 103 -20.74 25.84 -6.16
CA LYS A 103 -19.27 25.83 -6.11
C LYS A 103 -18.71 24.95 -4.99
N ILE A 104 -19.32 24.97 -3.80
CA ILE A 104 -18.85 24.19 -2.64
C ILE A 104 -18.87 22.66 -2.91
N PRO A 105 -19.95 22.06 -3.47
CA PRO A 105 -19.93 20.65 -3.84
C PRO A 105 -18.85 20.31 -4.88
N THR A 106 -18.65 21.18 -5.87
CA THR A 106 -17.68 20.91 -6.95
C THR A 106 -16.22 20.90 -6.50
N THR A 107 -15.86 21.59 -5.42
CA THR A 107 -14.49 21.56 -4.86
C THR A 107 -14.24 20.34 -3.98
N LEU A 108 -15.29 19.69 -3.45
CA LEU A 108 -15.19 18.48 -2.62
C LEU A 108 -15.04 17.19 -3.46
N ILE A 109 -15.54 17.18 -4.69
CA ILE A 109 -15.43 16.05 -5.63
C ILE A 109 -13.96 15.61 -5.84
N PRO A 110 -13.00 16.49 -6.16
CA PRO A 110 -11.60 16.07 -6.34
C PRO A 110 -10.95 15.58 -5.04
N ILE A 111 -11.30 16.14 -3.87
CA ILE A 111 -10.79 15.69 -2.57
C ILE A 111 -11.25 14.25 -2.29
N THR A 112 -12.53 13.99 -2.48
CA THR A 112 -13.11 12.65 -2.26
C THR A 112 -12.51 11.64 -3.24
N ALA A 113 -12.32 11.99 -4.52
CA ALA A 113 -11.64 11.15 -5.49
C ALA A 113 -10.19 10.84 -5.09
N MET A 114 -9.43 11.84 -4.61
CA MET A 114 -8.06 11.63 -4.13
C MET A 114 -8.01 10.67 -2.93
N ILE A 115 -8.88 10.84 -1.95
CA ILE A 115 -8.95 9.97 -0.78
C ILE A 115 -9.23 8.53 -1.21
N ILE A 116 -10.21 8.31 -2.10
CA ILE A 116 -10.55 6.98 -2.62
C ILE A 116 -9.35 6.32 -3.30
N VAL A 117 -8.65 7.05 -4.19
CA VAL A 117 -7.46 6.54 -4.88
C VAL A 117 -6.36 6.18 -3.87
N TYR A 118 -6.12 7.04 -2.87
CA TYR A 118 -5.08 6.80 -1.88
C TYR A 118 -5.39 5.60 -0.99
N SER A 119 -6.63 5.49 -0.51
CA SER A 119 -7.11 4.33 0.25
C SER A 119 -6.98 3.03 -0.55
N PHE A 120 -7.32 3.07 -1.83
CA PHE A 120 -7.20 1.91 -2.72
C PHE A 120 -5.73 1.50 -2.94
N LEU A 121 -4.83 2.46 -3.19
CA LEU A 121 -3.40 2.18 -3.32
C LEU A 121 -2.80 1.58 -2.04
N ILE A 122 -3.22 2.06 -0.87
CA ILE A 122 -2.83 1.47 0.41
C ILE A 122 -3.34 0.04 0.52
N ALA A 123 -4.61 -0.22 0.22
CA ALA A 123 -5.20 -1.57 0.25
C ALA A 123 -4.47 -2.55 -0.67
N LEU A 124 -4.09 -2.12 -1.87
CA LEU A 124 -3.29 -2.92 -2.79
C LEU A 124 -1.90 -3.25 -2.24
N LYS A 125 -1.23 -2.28 -1.61
CA LYS A 125 0.07 -2.51 -0.97
C LYS A 125 -0.02 -3.49 0.19
N PHE A 126 -1.11 -3.45 0.95
CA PHE A 126 -1.39 -4.46 1.97
C PHE A 126 -1.56 -5.85 1.35
N ASN A 127 -2.24 -5.94 0.19
CA ASN A 127 -2.43 -7.21 -0.50
C ASN A 127 -1.14 -7.77 -1.13
N GLU A 128 -0.25 -6.89 -1.60
CA GLU A 128 1.03 -7.31 -2.19
C GLU A 128 2.02 -7.89 -1.16
N LYS A 129 1.83 -7.56 0.12
CA LYS A 129 2.62 -8.11 1.22
C LYS A 129 2.10 -9.44 1.76
N ASN A 130 1.06 -10.01 1.15
CA ASN A 130 0.72 -11.41 1.37
C ASN A 130 1.75 -12.26 0.63
N ILE A 131 2.96 -12.33 1.21
CA ILE A 131 3.85 -13.46 0.95
C ILE A 131 2.98 -14.68 1.24
N ASP A 132 2.83 -15.56 0.25
CA ASP A 132 2.02 -16.75 0.40
C ASP A 132 2.64 -17.57 1.53
N LEU A 133 1.98 -17.57 2.68
CA LEU A 133 2.46 -18.30 3.86
C LEU A 133 2.61 -19.79 3.52
N LEU A 134 1.88 -20.29 2.53
CA LEU A 134 2.05 -21.66 2.03
C LEU A 134 3.39 -21.84 1.32
N GLU A 135 3.84 -20.88 0.53
CA GLU A 135 5.15 -20.93 -0.16
C GLU A 135 6.30 -20.88 0.85
N VAL A 136 6.17 -20.03 1.88
CA VAL A 136 7.15 -19.95 2.98
C VAL A 136 7.19 -21.24 3.79
N ARG A 137 6.02 -21.82 4.11
CA ARG A 137 5.91 -23.12 4.80
C ARG A 137 6.59 -24.23 3.99
N LYS A 138 6.34 -24.29 2.68
CA LYS A 138 7.00 -25.23 1.76
C LYS A 138 8.51 -25.05 1.76
N CYS A 139 8.97 -23.80 1.69
CA CYS A 139 10.40 -23.49 1.75
C CYS A 139 11.03 -23.97 3.07
N ILE A 140 10.40 -23.70 4.23
CA ILE A 140 10.89 -24.17 5.54
C ILE A 140 10.93 -25.70 5.61
N LEU A 141 9.90 -26.38 5.07
CA LEU A 141 9.84 -27.84 5.00
C LEU A 141 11.02 -28.39 4.17
N GLU A 142 11.25 -27.83 2.98
CA GLU A 142 12.39 -28.20 2.13
C GLU A 142 13.74 -27.94 2.82
N LEU A 143 13.90 -26.80 3.49
CA LEU A 143 15.10 -26.50 4.26
C LEU A 143 15.32 -27.52 5.37
N GLY A 144 14.25 -27.97 6.03
CA GLY A 144 14.28 -28.99 7.07
C GLY A 144 14.71 -30.39 6.59
N THR A 145 14.59 -30.68 5.30
CA THR A 145 15.15 -31.91 4.70
C THR A 145 16.62 -31.79 4.32
N LYS A 146 17.09 -30.56 4.03
CA LYS A 146 18.45 -30.29 3.52
C LYS A 146 19.45 -29.94 4.62
N PHE A 147 19.00 -29.28 5.68
CA PHE A 147 19.87 -28.75 6.74
C PHE A 147 19.46 -29.31 8.11
N THR A 148 20.45 -29.66 8.94
CA THR A 148 20.20 -30.13 10.32
C THR A 148 19.94 -28.98 11.28
N ARG A 149 20.53 -27.81 11.01
CA ARG A 149 20.35 -26.59 11.80
C ARG A 149 20.37 -25.37 10.90
N LEU A 150 19.47 -24.44 11.17
CA LEU A 150 19.46 -23.11 10.56
C LEU A 150 19.10 -22.05 11.59
N SER A 151 19.66 -20.86 11.44
CA SER A 151 19.22 -19.68 12.16
C SER A 151 17.94 -19.09 11.53
N ILE A 152 17.12 -18.43 12.35
CA ILE A 152 15.95 -17.66 11.87
C ILE A 152 16.38 -16.57 10.88
N GLU A 153 17.61 -16.06 11.01
CA GLU A 153 18.19 -15.08 10.08
C GLU A 153 18.41 -15.67 8.68
N GLU A 154 19.04 -16.85 8.57
CA GLU A 154 19.23 -17.52 7.27
C GLU A 154 17.89 -17.87 6.62
N ILE A 155 16.92 -18.37 7.39
CA ILE A 155 15.58 -18.68 6.86
C ILE A 155 14.89 -17.40 6.36
N SER A 156 15.02 -16.29 7.10
CA SER A 156 14.48 -14.97 6.74
C SER A 156 15.09 -14.44 5.45
N GLU A 157 16.39 -14.64 5.23
CA GLU A 157 17.08 -14.23 3.99
C GLU A 157 16.60 -15.04 2.78
N VAL A 158 16.43 -16.35 2.92
CA VAL A 158 15.96 -17.22 1.83
C VAL A 158 14.49 -16.93 1.47
N THR A 159 13.64 -16.72 2.48
CA THR A 159 12.19 -16.53 2.29
C THR A 159 11.79 -15.08 2.00
N GLY A 160 12.65 -14.10 2.29
CA GLY A 160 12.35 -12.68 2.19
C GLY A 160 11.34 -12.16 3.22
N LEU A 161 10.95 -13.00 4.19
CA LEU A 161 10.00 -12.67 5.26
C LEU A 161 10.78 -12.18 6.49
N ASP A 162 10.22 -11.27 7.29
CA ASP A 162 10.93 -10.75 8.46
C ASP A 162 11.15 -11.81 9.55
N ARG A 163 12.23 -11.63 10.32
CA ARG A 163 12.68 -12.57 11.36
C ARG A 163 11.59 -12.87 12.40
N TYR A 164 10.78 -11.88 12.75
CA TYR A 164 9.71 -12.04 13.75
C TYR A 164 8.61 -12.96 13.23
N ASN A 165 8.16 -12.73 12.00
CA ASN A 165 7.15 -13.57 11.39
C ASN A 165 7.66 -14.99 11.08
N ILE A 166 8.94 -15.16 10.70
CA ILE A 166 9.55 -16.50 10.57
C ILE A 166 9.64 -17.21 11.91
N GLU A 167 10.06 -16.54 12.98
CA GLU A 167 10.09 -17.12 14.33
C GLU A 167 8.72 -17.65 14.74
N ASN A 168 7.67 -16.84 14.60
CA ASN A 168 6.31 -17.25 14.93
C ASN A 168 5.85 -18.42 14.08
N LEU A 169 6.12 -18.38 12.77
CA LEU A 169 5.73 -19.43 11.83
C LEU A 169 6.43 -20.76 12.13
N VAL A 170 7.74 -20.76 12.39
CA VAL A 170 8.48 -21.97 12.74
C VAL A 170 7.96 -22.57 14.04
N VAL A 171 7.73 -21.75 15.07
CA VAL A 171 7.17 -22.22 16.35
C VAL A 171 5.80 -22.84 16.15
N GLU A 172 4.96 -22.24 15.31
CA GLU A 172 3.65 -22.76 14.95
C GLU A 172 3.77 -24.11 14.22
N MET A 173 4.62 -24.20 13.19
CA MET A 173 4.83 -25.43 12.42
C MET A 173 5.35 -26.58 13.30
N VAL A 174 6.28 -26.31 14.22
CA VAL A 174 6.77 -27.31 15.20
C VAL A 174 5.64 -27.74 16.14
N LYS A 175 4.83 -26.80 16.62
CA LYS A 175 3.72 -27.10 17.53
C LYS A 175 2.64 -27.95 16.85
N ASN A 176 2.34 -27.65 15.58
CA ASN A 176 1.35 -28.38 14.78
C ASN A 176 1.88 -29.73 14.27
N LYS A 177 3.18 -30.01 14.46
CA LYS A 177 3.89 -31.16 13.88
C LYS A 177 3.92 -31.15 12.35
N ASP A 178 3.85 -29.97 11.75
CA ASP A 178 4.08 -29.78 10.31
C ASP A 178 5.56 -30.05 9.96
N ILE A 179 6.45 -29.79 10.92
CA ILE A 179 7.88 -30.13 10.85
C ILE A 179 8.34 -30.75 12.18
N TYR A 180 9.24 -31.71 12.08
CA TYR A 180 9.98 -32.27 13.20
C TYR A 180 11.24 -31.43 13.42
N ALA A 181 11.17 -30.52 14.39
CA ALA A 181 12.29 -29.66 14.75
C ALA A 181 12.22 -29.20 16.21
N LYS A 182 13.35 -28.72 16.74
CA LYS A 182 13.45 -28.05 18.03
C LYS A 182 13.92 -26.62 17.85
N TYR A 183 13.11 -25.68 18.30
CA TYR A 183 13.45 -24.25 18.30
C TYR A 183 14.17 -23.83 19.60
N PHE A 184 15.27 -23.09 19.46
CA PHE A 184 16.07 -22.56 20.56
C PHE A 184 15.94 -21.04 20.62
N LYS A 185 15.10 -20.56 21.54
CA LYS A 185 14.78 -19.14 21.70
C LYS A 185 15.99 -18.25 22.01
N SER A 186 16.97 -18.77 22.76
CA SER A 186 18.18 -18.01 23.17
C SER A 186 19.10 -17.69 21.99
N THR A 187 19.24 -18.63 21.06
CA THR A 187 20.14 -18.50 19.90
C THR A 187 19.40 -18.20 18.61
N LYS A 188 18.07 -18.20 18.62
CA LYS A 188 17.23 -18.04 17.42
C LYS A 188 17.60 -19.07 16.34
N MET A 189 17.84 -20.30 16.77
CA MET A 189 18.17 -21.43 15.88
C MET A 189 17.08 -22.49 15.90
N VAL A 190 16.92 -23.17 14.78
CA VAL A 190 16.03 -24.30 14.57
C VAL A 190 16.91 -25.51 14.28
N ALA A 191 16.78 -26.57 15.07
CA ALA A 191 17.41 -27.85 14.77
C ALA A 191 16.36 -28.81 14.22
N PHE A 192 16.50 -29.18 12.95
CA PHE A 192 15.60 -30.08 12.26
C PHE A 192 16.00 -31.53 12.52
N ASP A 193 15.01 -32.39 12.71
CA ASP A 193 15.18 -33.82 12.60
C ASP A 193 14.98 -34.21 11.13
N GLN A 194 16.09 -34.24 10.38
CA GLN A 194 16.05 -34.45 8.93
C GLN A 194 15.39 -35.78 8.57
N GLN A 195 15.72 -36.85 9.31
CA GLN A 195 15.24 -38.18 8.99
C GLN A 195 13.72 -38.25 9.19
N SER A 196 13.22 -37.76 10.32
CA SER A 196 11.78 -37.70 10.58
C SER A 196 11.03 -36.83 9.55
N ASN A 197 11.60 -35.70 9.13
CA ASN A 197 10.99 -34.85 8.10
C ASN A 197 10.94 -35.53 6.71
N ILE A 198 12.01 -36.26 6.33
CA ILE A 198 12.07 -37.00 5.07
C ILE A 198 11.05 -38.14 5.08
N GLU A 199 10.97 -38.89 6.18
CA GLU A 199 10.02 -39.99 6.35
C GLU A 199 8.57 -39.52 6.28
N GLU A 200 8.24 -38.41 6.92
CA GLU A 200 6.89 -37.82 6.85
C GLU A 200 6.51 -37.42 5.43
N ILE A 201 7.42 -36.78 4.68
CA ILE A 201 7.17 -36.41 3.28
C ILE A 201 6.92 -37.66 2.44
N HIS A 202 7.74 -38.71 2.59
CA HIS A 202 7.53 -39.96 1.88
C HIS A 202 6.20 -40.63 2.23
N HIS A 203 5.83 -40.65 3.51
CA HIS A 203 4.56 -41.18 3.98
C HIS A 203 3.37 -40.41 3.40
N LEU A 204 3.43 -39.07 3.38
CA LEU A 204 2.40 -38.24 2.77
C LEU A 204 2.27 -38.49 1.26
N MET A 205 3.40 -38.59 0.55
CA MET A 205 3.39 -38.92 -0.89
C MET A 205 2.74 -40.29 -1.16
N GLN A 206 3.06 -41.29 -0.33
CA GLN A 206 2.48 -42.63 -0.48
C GLN A 206 0.95 -42.62 -0.28
N ILE A 207 0.44 -41.88 0.71
CA ILE A 207 -1.02 -41.72 0.90
C ILE A 207 -1.67 -41.09 -0.33
N TYR A 208 -1.03 -40.10 -0.95
CA TYR A 208 -1.58 -39.46 -2.15
C TYR A 208 -1.61 -40.39 -3.35
N ASP A 209 -0.58 -41.22 -3.55
CA ASP A 209 -0.53 -42.20 -4.63
C ASP A 209 -1.65 -43.24 -4.47
N ASP A 210 -1.89 -43.73 -3.23
CA ASP A 210 -2.95 -44.70 -2.93
C ASP A 210 -4.39 -44.15 -3.12
N TRP A 211 -4.57 -42.82 -3.16
CA TRP A 211 -5.87 -42.17 -3.39
C TRP A 211 -6.14 -41.83 -4.86
N GLY A 212 -5.11 -41.92 -5.71
CA GLY A 212 -5.18 -41.64 -7.15
C GLY A 212 -5.64 -42.83 -7.99
N ASP A 213 -5.68 -44.03 -7.41
CA ASP A 213 -6.19 -45.29 -7.98
C ASP A 213 -7.63 -45.58 -7.54
#